data_AF-A0A7S1QH73-F1
#
_entry.id   AF-A0A7S1QH73-F1
#
_cell.length_a   1.000
_cell.length_b   1.000
_cell.length_c   1.000
_cell.angle_alpha   90.00
_cell.angle_beta   90.00
_cell.angle_gamma   90.00
#
_symmetry.space_group_name_H-M   'P 1'
#
loop_
_entity.id
_entity.type
_entity.pdbx_description
1 polymer ?
#
loop_
_entity_poly.entity_id
_entity_poly.type
_entity_poly.pdbx_seq_one_letter_code
_entity_poly.pdbx_strand_id
1 'polypeptide(L)'
;RGGEGARPPKPQPKGLDPTMVRNKLMVMVKDVMASDDELEVDSPFMEAGMDSLSSVSLMSQVAKEFQMSLSPSLVFDFPTVRALQDHLIEESKSMADAY
;
A
#
# COMPACT_ATOMS: atom_id res chain seq x y z
N ARG A 1 28.90 -8.49 -5.65
CA ARG A 1 29.14 -7.03 -5.65
C ARG A 1 27.77 -6.37 -5.61
N GLY A 2 27.52 -5.54 -4.57
CA GLY A 2 26.19 -5.08 -4.09
C GLY A 2 25.56 -6.15 -3.19
N GLY A 3 25.41 -6.03 -1.87
CA GLY A 3 24.83 -4.90 -1.12
C GLY A 3 23.33 -4.89 -1.42
N GLU A 4 22.35 -5.15 -0.55
CA GLU A 4 22.23 -5.10 0.91
C GLU A 4 21.28 -6.26 1.34
N GLY A 5 21.38 -6.93 2.49
CA GLY A 5 21.38 -6.31 3.81
C GLY A 5 19.97 -6.08 4.37
N ALA A 6 18.98 -6.98 4.19
CA ALA A 6 17.77 -6.98 5.04
C ALA A 6 16.97 -8.31 4.98
N ARG A 7 17.06 -9.12 6.04
CA ARG A 7 15.97 -9.99 6.51
C ARG A 7 16.06 -10.04 8.04
N PRO A 8 14.97 -10.10 8.81
CA PRO A 8 13.58 -9.66 8.57
C PRO A 8 13.03 -8.81 9.75
N PRO A 9 11.83 -8.24 9.69
CA PRO A 9 10.96 -8.23 10.85
C PRO A 9 9.89 -9.30 10.65
N LYS A 10 9.83 -10.28 11.54
CA LYS A 10 8.62 -11.09 11.72
C LYS A 10 7.60 -10.17 12.39
N PRO A 11 6.48 -9.76 11.75
CA PRO A 11 5.45 -9.07 12.48
C PRO A 11 4.56 -10.15 13.10
N GLN A 12 4.73 -10.34 14.40
CA GLN A 12 3.68 -10.75 15.32
C GLN A 12 2.29 -10.20 14.85
N PRO A 13 1.28 -11.06 14.58
CA PRO A 13 0.02 -10.62 14.00
C PRO A 13 -0.84 -9.98 15.10
N LYS A 14 -0.75 -8.65 15.21
CA LYS A 14 -1.74 -7.78 15.88
C LYS A 14 -2.31 -6.73 14.92
N GLY A 15 -2.30 -7.03 13.62
CA GLY A 15 -2.76 -6.14 12.54
C GLY A 15 -2.88 -6.90 11.22
N LEU A 16 -3.30 -6.20 10.16
CA LEU A 16 -3.47 -6.76 8.81
C LEU A 16 -2.23 -7.52 8.31
N ASP A 17 -2.44 -8.62 7.58
CA ASP A 17 -1.34 -9.44 7.04
C ASP A 17 -0.62 -8.71 5.89
N PRO A 18 0.71 -8.54 5.95
CA PRO A 18 1.47 -7.77 4.96
C PRO A 18 1.37 -8.35 3.55
N THR A 19 1.32 -9.68 3.42
CA THR A 19 1.23 -10.35 2.13
C THR A 19 -0.14 -10.12 1.50
N MET A 20 -1.19 -10.18 2.33
CA MET A 20 -2.56 -9.90 1.89
C MET A 20 -2.73 -8.45 1.46
N VAL A 21 -2.26 -7.50 2.26
CA VAL A 21 -2.34 -6.05 1.95
C VAL A 21 -1.63 -5.77 0.64
N ARG A 22 -0.40 -6.27 0.46
CA ARG A 22 0.36 -6.11 -0.78
C ARG A 22 -0.39 -6.64 -1.99
N ASN A 23 -0.87 -7.88 -1.92
CA ASN A 23 -1.55 -8.52 -3.05
C ASN A 23 -2.83 -7.75 -3.40
N LYS A 24 -3.61 -7.30 -2.40
CA LYS A 24 -4.80 -6.47 -2.61
C LYS A 24 -4.45 -5.11 -3.22
N LEU A 25 -3.41 -4.43 -2.74
CA LEU A 25 -2.94 -3.16 -3.30
C LEU A 25 -2.56 -3.34 -4.78
N MET A 26 -1.79 -4.37 -5.13
CA MET A 26 -1.43 -4.62 -6.52
C MET A 26 -2.66 -4.83 -7.42
N VAL A 27 -3.63 -5.61 -6.96
CA VAL A 27 -4.87 -5.82 -7.72
C VAL A 27 -5.65 -4.51 -7.88
N MET A 28 -5.80 -3.71 -6.82
CA MET A 28 -6.50 -2.42 -6.88
C MET A 28 -5.78 -1.42 -7.79
N VAL A 29 -4.45 -1.37 -7.76
CA VAL A 29 -3.69 -0.48 -8.65
C VAL A 29 -3.88 -0.89 -10.11
N LYS A 30 -3.80 -2.21 -10.41
CA LYS A 30 -4.04 -2.73 -11.77
C LYS A 30 -5.46 -2.44 -12.27
N ASP A 31 -6.46 -2.59 -11.39
CA ASP A 31 -7.86 -2.29 -11.69
C ASP A 31 -8.06 -0.80 -12.01
N VAL A 32 -7.52 0.09 -11.18
CA VAL A 32 -7.64 1.54 -11.35
C VAL A 32 -6.87 2.06 -12.56
N MET A 33 -5.66 1.55 -12.79
CA MET A 33 -4.80 1.98 -13.89
C MET A 33 -5.14 1.27 -15.21
N ALA A 34 -6.05 0.30 -15.19
CA ALA A 34 -6.38 -0.57 -16.33
C ALA A 34 -5.14 -1.08 -17.08
N SER A 35 -4.07 -1.37 -16.32
CA SER A 35 -2.74 -1.69 -16.84
C SER A 35 -2.34 -3.08 -16.36
N ASP A 36 -1.86 -3.91 -17.29
CA ASP A 36 -1.42 -5.28 -16.97
C ASP A 36 0.04 -5.33 -16.50
N ASP A 37 0.76 -4.21 -16.62
CA ASP A 37 2.17 -4.07 -16.29
C ASP A 37 2.54 -4.62 -14.89
N GLU A 38 3.73 -5.21 -14.82
CA GLU A 38 4.31 -5.70 -13.57
C GLU A 38 4.77 -4.51 -12.73
N LEU A 39 3.85 -3.97 -11.94
CA LEU A 39 4.13 -2.93 -10.95
C LEU A 39 5.04 -3.48 -9.84
N GLU A 40 6.24 -2.93 -9.72
CA GLU A 40 7.13 -3.27 -8.62
C GLU A 40 6.68 -2.62 -7.31
N VAL A 41 6.87 -3.31 -6.19
CA VAL A 41 6.45 -2.80 -4.87
C VAL A 41 7.20 -1.55 -4.42
N ASP A 42 8.41 -1.37 -4.92
CA ASP A 42 9.27 -0.23 -4.63
C ASP A 42 9.18 0.85 -5.71
N SER A 43 8.44 0.61 -6.80
CA SER A 43 8.28 1.59 -7.87
C SER A 43 7.25 2.65 -7.49
N PRO A 44 7.55 3.93 -7.75
CA PRO A 44 6.61 5.00 -7.55
C PRO A 44 5.38 4.84 -8.46
N PHE A 45 4.19 5.05 -7.91
CA PHE A 45 2.94 5.03 -8.67
C PHE A 45 2.96 6.02 -9.84
N MET A 46 3.59 7.18 -9.66
CA MET A 46 3.75 8.19 -10.72
C MET A 46 4.61 7.69 -11.88
N GLU A 47 5.66 6.90 -11.61
CA GLU A 47 6.49 6.31 -12.66
C GLU A 47 5.74 5.23 -13.43
N ALA A 48 4.79 4.55 -12.77
CA ALA A 48 3.86 3.65 -13.44
C ALA A 48 2.78 4.36 -14.28
N GLY A 49 2.70 5.69 -14.22
CA GLY A 49 1.68 6.48 -14.92
C GLY A 49 0.41 6.76 -14.11
N MET A 50 0.49 6.72 -12.77
CA MET A 50 -0.67 7.06 -11.93
C MET A 50 -0.93 8.58 -11.91
N ASP A 51 -2.15 8.95 -12.28
CA ASP A 51 -2.63 10.34 -12.25
C ASP A 51 -3.35 10.69 -10.94
N SER A 52 -3.70 11.97 -10.78
CA SER A 52 -4.44 12.48 -9.61
C SER A 52 -5.84 11.87 -9.44
N LEU A 53 -6.49 11.42 -10.51
CA LEU A 53 -7.81 10.78 -10.40
C LEU A 53 -7.66 9.32 -9.95
N SER A 54 -6.70 8.62 -10.56
CA SER A 54 -6.35 7.23 -10.25
C SER A 54 -5.87 7.10 -8.80
N SER A 55 -5.08 8.05 -8.29
CA SER A 55 -4.65 8.05 -6.90
C SER A 55 -5.80 8.17 -5.90
N VAL A 56 -6.74 9.08 -6.16
CA VAL A 56 -7.93 9.26 -5.32
C VAL A 56 -8.82 8.01 -5.36
N SER A 57 -9.00 7.42 -6.54
CA SER A 57 -9.77 6.18 -6.70
C SER A 57 -9.13 5.02 -5.93
N LEU A 58 -7.83 4.80 -6.10
CA LEU A 58 -7.06 3.80 -5.36
C LEU A 58 -7.23 3.99 -3.85
N MET A 59 -6.99 5.20 -3.35
CA MET A 59 -7.09 5.50 -1.92
C MET A 59 -8.50 5.29 -1.38
N SER A 60 -9.52 5.64 -2.15
CA SER A 60 -10.92 5.37 -1.82
C SER A 60 -11.21 3.87 -1.74
N GLN A 61 -10.71 3.07 -2.69
CA GLN A 61 -10.86 1.61 -2.67
C GLN A 61 -10.14 1.00 -1.47
N VAL A 62 -8.91 1.42 -1.19
CA VAL A 62 -8.11 0.97 -0.04
C VAL A 62 -8.82 1.31 1.27
N ALA A 63 -9.24 2.57 1.43
CA ALA A 63 -10.01 3.04 2.58
C ALA A 63 -11.26 2.17 2.82
N LYS A 64 -12.01 1.88 1.75
CA LYS A 64 -13.22 1.07 1.83
C LYS A 64 -12.93 -0.40 2.14
N GLU A 65 -11.92 -1.00 1.51
CA GLU A 65 -11.55 -2.41 1.65
C GLU A 65 -11.04 -2.72 3.04
N PHE A 66 -10.19 -1.84 3.61
CA PHE A 66 -9.67 -1.99 4.95
C PHE A 66 -10.56 -1.34 6.03
N GLN A 67 -11.66 -0.71 5.63
CA GLN A 67 -12.57 0.05 6.51
C GLN A 67 -11.83 1.11 7.34
N MET A 68 -10.91 1.81 6.68
CA MET A 68 -10.05 2.86 7.26
C MET A 68 -10.36 4.20 6.60
N SER A 69 -10.21 5.30 7.34
CA SER A 69 -10.28 6.65 6.77
C SER A 69 -8.89 7.10 6.34
N LEU A 70 -8.60 6.94 5.05
CA LEU A 70 -7.31 7.32 4.47
C LEU A 70 -7.47 8.58 3.62
N SER A 71 -6.50 9.48 3.73
CA SER A 71 -6.48 10.68 2.90
C SER A 71 -5.83 10.37 1.54
N PRO A 72 -6.38 10.85 0.42
CA PRO A 72 -5.81 10.60 -0.90
C PRO A 72 -4.42 11.25 -1.09
N SER A 73 -4.08 12.23 -0.24
CA SER A 73 -2.74 12.81 -0.15
C SER A 73 -1.66 11.80 0.23
N LEU A 74 -2.04 10.68 0.85
CA LEU A 74 -1.11 9.62 1.25
C LEU A 74 -0.42 8.95 0.06
N VAL A 75 -0.99 8.97 -1.15
CA VAL A 75 -0.25 8.47 -2.34
C VAL A 75 0.96 9.35 -2.63
N PHE A 76 0.91 10.63 -2.28
CA PHE A 76 2.02 11.56 -2.52
C PHE A 76 3.09 11.44 -1.43
N ASP A 77 2.68 11.16 -0.20
CA ASP A 77 3.58 10.92 0.93
C ASP A 77 4.22 9.51 0.84
N PHE A 78 3.42 8.53 0.43
CA PHE A 78 3.78 7.14 0.25
C PHE A 78 3.59 6.74 -1.23
N PRO A 79 4.51 7.15 -2.12
CA PRO A 79 4.38 6.94 -3.55
C PRO A 79 4.59 5.49 -3.98
N THR A 80 4.81 4.53 -3.08
CA THR A 80 5.08 3.13 -3.42
C THR A 80 4.12 2.18 -2.72
N VAL A 81 3.89 1.00 -3.30
CA VAL A 81 3.06 -0.05 -2.69
C VAL A 81 3.62 -0.46 -1.34
N ARG A 82 4.95 -0.56 -1.21
CA ARG A 82 5.62 -0.90 0.05
C ARG A 82 5.32 0.13 1.14
N ALA A 83 5.48 1.41 0.84
CA ALA A 83 5.28 2.48 1.82
C ALA A 83 3.81 2.56 2.25
N LEU A 84 2.89 2.47 1.29
CA LEU A 84 1.46 2.46 1.59
C LEU A 84 1.05 1.23 2.41
N GLN A 85 1.58 0.05 2.06
CA GLN A 85 1.36 -1.18 2.81
C GLN A 85 1.80 -1.04 4.28
N ASP A 86 3.00 -0.51 4.51
CA ASP A 86 3.53 -0.36 5.87
C ASP A 86 2.64 0.56 6.71
N HIS A 87 2.26 1.71 6.14
CA HIS A 87 1.35 2.66 6.77
C HIS A 87 -0.01 2.03 7.13
N LEU A 88 -0.62 1.24 6.24
CA LEU A 88 -1.89 0.53 6.52
C LEU A 88 -1.77 -0.46 7.69
N ILE A 89 -0.64 -1.16 7.76
CA ILE A 89 -0.38 -2.13 8.83
C ILE A 89 -0.19 -1.40 10.16
N GLU A 90 0.51 -0.26 10.16
CA GLU A 90 0.69 0.57 11.35
C GLU A 90 -0.64 1.16 11.85
N GLU A 91 -1.43 1.75 10.96
CA GLU A 91 -2.76 2.28 11.29
C GLU A 91 -3.67 1.18 11.87
N SER A 92 -3.59 -0.04 11.32
CA SER A 92 -4.38 -1.18 11.79
C SER A 92 -3.96 -1.62 13.20
N LYS A 93 -2.66 -1.59 13.52
CA LYS A 93 -2.15 -1.91 14.86
C LYS A 93 -2.54 -0.83 15.87
N SER A 94 -2.45 0.44 15.47
CA SER A 94 -2.82 1.59 16.30
C SER A 94 -4.28 1.47 16.78
N MET A 95 -5.19 1.08 15.88
CA MET A 95 -6.60 0.88 16.25
C MET A 95 -6.83 -0.38 17.10
N ALA A 96 -5.99 -1.41 16.98
CA ALA A 96 -6.09 -2.65 17.75
C ALA A 96 -5.55 -2.54 19.18
N ASP A 97 -4.55 -1.68 19.43
CA ASP A 97 -3.99 -1.44 20.77
C ASP A 97 -4.84 -0.43 21.58
N ALA A 98 -5.76 0.27 20.93
CA ALA A 98 -6.68 1.22 21.57
C ALA A 98 -7.92 0.57 22.24
N TYR A 99 -8.06 -0.76 22.17
CA TYR A 99 -9.15 -1.56 22.75
C TYR A 99 -8.64 -2.59 23.76
#